data_AF-A0AAD9WU50-F1
#
_entry.id   AF-A0AAD9WU50-F1
#
_cell.length_a   1.000
_cell.length_b   1.000
_cell.length_c   1.000
_cell.angle_alpha   90.00
_cell.angle_beta   90.00
_cell.angle_gamma   90.00
#
_symmetry.space_group_name_H-M   'P 1'
#
loop_
_entity.id
_entity.type
_entity.pdbx_description
1 polymer ?
#
loop_
_entity_poly.entity_id
_entity_poly.type
_entity_poly.pdbx_seq_one_letter_code
_entity_poly.pdbx_strand_id
1 'polypeptide(L)'
;MVELRKLCVVLVLVAAAVLNYGAEAEPQAPCYFIFGDSLVDNGNNNQLNSLARANYLPYGIDFPNGPTGRFSNGKTTVDVITELLGFDDYISPYSTARGQDILRGVNYASAAAGIREESGQHLGARITFRGQVQNYRNTVQQVVSLLGDEDNAADYLSKCIYSIGLGSNDYLNNYFMPLYSSSRQYTPEQWADVLIQEYSRQLSTMYDYGARKFVLTGVGQIGCSPNELAQNSPDGRTCVERINSANEIFNSKLKALVDQFNNNRSDAKFIYINVYGIFQDIINNPSQYGFTVTNTGCCGVGRNNGQITCLPLQTPCQNRRQYVFWDAFHPTEVANAVLGMRSYSAQKLCVVFVVVVMLNYGAQAQPQAPCYFIFGDSLVDNGNNNQLNSLARANYLPYGIDFRNGPTGRFSNGKTTVDVITELLGFDNYISPYSTARGQDILRGVNYASAAAGIREETGQQLGARISFRGQVQNYRNTVQQVVSLLGDEDSAADYLSKCIYSIGLGSNDYLNNYFMPLYYSSSRQYTPEQWADILIQEYTRHLSVSSYLQNNFIFHF
;
A
#
# COMPACT_ATOMS: atom_id res chain seq x y z
N MET A 1 -30.35 -40.22 -1.43
CA MET A 1 -30.71 -39.05 -0.59
C MET A 1 -30.08 -39.06 0.81
N VAL A 2 -30.00 -40.19 1.51
CA VAL A 2 -29.35 -40.27 2.84
C VAL A 2 -27.83 -40.09 2.77
N GLU A 3 -27.17 -40.68 1.76
CA GLU A 3 -25.74 -40.49 1.45
C GLU A 3 -25.39 -39.02 1.12
N LEU A 4 -26.22 -38.36 0.30
CA LEU A 4 -26.03 -36.95 -0.06
C LEU A 4 -26.16 -36.01 1.16
N ARG A 5 -27.09 -36.31 2.08
CA ARG A 5 -27.26 -35.54 3.32
C ARG A 5 -26.08 -35.74 4.28
N LYS A 6 -25.51 -36.94 4.36
CA LYS A 6 -24.29 -37.20 5.15
C LYS A 6 -23.08 -36.47 4.57
N LEU A 7 -22.94 -36.44 3.24
CA LEU A 7 -21.87 -35.73 2.56
C LEU A 7 -21.99 -34.21 2.74
N CYS A 8 -23.20 -33.64 2.66
CA CYS A 8 -23.43 -32.21 2.94
C CYS A 8 -23.16 -31.85 4.41
N VAL A 9 -23.52 -32.70 5.37
CA VAL A 9 -23.23 -32.45 6.81
C VAL A 9 -21.73 -32.54 7.08
N VAL A 10 -21.02 -33.50 6.47
CA VAL A 10 -19.55 -33.59 6.58
C VAL A 10 -18.86 -32.41 5.90
N LEU A 11 -19.34 -31.95 4.73
CA LEU A 11 -18.82 -30.76 4.05
C LEU A 11 -19.09 -29.46 4.83
N VAL A 12 -20.24 -29.34 5.51
CA VAL A 12 -20.55 -28.20 6.39
C VAL A 12 -19.70 -28.23 7.66
N LEU A 13 -19.45 -29.41 8.25
CA LEU A 13 -18.58 -29.55 9.42
C LEU A 13 -17.09 -29.38 9.07
N VAL A 14 -16.65 -29.80 7.88
CA VAL A 14 -15.30 -29.54 7.37
C VAL A 14 -15.16 -28.08 6.96
N ALA A 15 -16.17 -27.44 6.37
CA ALA A 15 -16.16 -26.00 6.13
C ALA A 15 -16.15 -25.20 7.45
N ALA A 16 -16.89 -25.64 8.47
CA ALA A 16 -16.84 -25.03 9.81
C ALA A 16 -15.52 -25.29 10.55
N ALA A 17 -14.84 -26.41 10.27
CA ALA A 17 -13.50 -26.70 10.79
C ALA A 17 -12.40 -25.92 10.04
N VAL A 18 -12.54 -25.72 8.73
CA VAL A 18 -11.58 -24.97 7.89
C VAL A 18 -11.76 -23.45 8.04
N LEU A 19 -12.98 -22.97 8.33
CA LEU A 19 -13.23 -21.58 8.72
C LEU A 19 -12.79 -21.25 10.16
N ASN A 20 -12.44 -22.26 10.97
CA ASN A 20 -11.91 -22.09 12.33
C ASN A 20 -10.40 -22.40 12.44
N TYR A 21 -9.69 -22.55 11.33
CA TYR A 21 -8.23 -22.49 11.30
C TYR A 21 -7.78 -21.17 10.66
N GLY A 22 -8.29 -20.05 11.20
CA GLY A 22 -7.42 -18.89 11.35
C GLY A 22 -6.43 -19.27 12.44
N ALA A 23 -5.20 -19.64 12.09
CA ALA A 23 -4.14 -19.51 13.07
C ALA A 23 -4.12 -18.02 13.43
N GLU A 24 -4.63 -17.65 14.61
CA GLU A 24 -4.41 -16.34 15.21
C GLU A 24 -2.89 -16.20 15.32
N ALA A 25 -2.28 -15.59 14.31
CA ALA A 25 -0.88 -15.23 14.39
C ALA A 25 -0.80 -14.16 15.47
N GLU A 26 -0.12 -14.47 16.58
CA GLU A 26 0.05 -13.49 17.65
C GLU A 26 0.56 -12.16 17.09
N PRO A 27 0.09 -11.01 17.63
CA PRO A 27 0.56 -9.71 17.20
C PRO A 27 2.09 -9.62 17.20
N GLN A 28 2.66 -9.02 16.15
CA GLN A 28 4.12 -8.90 15.99
C GLN A 28 4.78 -8.01 17.05
N ALA A 29 3.98 -7.23 17.77
CA ALA A 29 4.35 -6.54 18.98
C ALA A 29 3.21 -6.67 20.00
N PRO A 30 3.53 -6.76 21.30
CA PRO A 30 2.49 -6.95 22.33
C PRO A 30 1.52 -5.76 22.45
N CYS A 31 1.90 -4.60 21.91
CA CYS A 31 1.22 -3.33 22.15
C CYS A 31 1.53 -2.28 21.08
N TYR A 32 0.51 -1.46 20.77
CA TYR A 32 0.62 -0.36 19.82
C TYR A 32 0.01 0.94 20.35
N PHE A 33 0.87 1.93 20.66
CA PHE A 33 0.47 3.25 21.12
C PHE A 33 0.53 4.27 19.99
N ILE A 34 -0.54 5.07 19.85
CA ILE A 34 -0.71 5.99 18.72
C ILE A 34 -0.86 7.42 19.23
N PHE A 35 -0.12 8.34 18.64
CA PHE A 35 -0.14 9.77 18.93
C PHE A 35 -0.32 10.53 17.62
N GLY A 36 -1.16 11.55 17.60
CA GLY A 36 -1.47 12.21 16.35
C GLY A 36 -2.54 13.26 16.39
N ASP A 37 -2.99 13.63 15.20
CA ASP A 37 -4.12 14.52 14.99
C ASP A 37 -5.33 13.78 14.37
N SER A 38 -6.18 14.49 13.63
CA SER A 38 -7.38 13.93 13.00
C SER A 38 -7.09 12.82 11.99
N LEU A 39 -5.86 12.74 11.44
CA LEU A 39 -5.48 11.68 10.51
C LEU A 39 -5.50 10.28 11.15
N VAL A 40 -5.44 10.22 12.47
CA VAL A 40 -5.36 8.96 13.23
C VAL A 40 -6.25 8.97 14.49
N ASP A 41 -7.05 10.01 14.73
CA ASP A 41 -8.06 10.05 15.81
C ASP A 41 -9.18 9.04 15.51
N ASN A 42 -9.57 8.28 16.52
CA ASN A 42 -10.62 7.28 16.44
C ASN A 42 -11.74 7.47 17.47
N GLY A 43 -11.82 8.65 18.10
CA GLY A 43 -12.93 9.03 18.97
C GLY A 43 -12.56 9.83 20.23
N ASN A 44 -11.32 10.30 20.37
CA ASN A 44 -10.92 11.12 21.52
C ASN A 44 -11.60 12.50 21.50
N ASN A 45 -11.92 13.03 20.32
CA ASN A 45 -12.60 14.32 20.18
C ASN A 45 -14.12 14.29 20.43
N ASN A 46 -14.73 13.11 20.54
CA ASN A 46 -16.20 12.97 20.54
C ASN A 46 -16.91 13.72 21.68
N GLN A 47 -16.26 13.81 22.84
CA GLN A 47 -16.79 14.47 24.04
C GLN A 47 -16.15 15.84 24.32
N LEU A 48 -15.23 16.29 23.46
CA LEU A 48 -14.63 17.61 23.59
C LEU A 48 -15.57 18.68 23.04
N ASN A 49 -15.59 19.84 23.68
CA ASN A 49 -16.26 21.02 23.14
C ASN A 49 -15.42 21.59 21.98
N SER A 50 -15.55 20.96 20.81
CA SER A 50 -14.72 21.20 19.63
C SER A 50 -15.56 21.23 18.36
N LEU A 51 -15.14 22.02 17.38
CA LEU A 51 -15.63 21.95 16.00
C LEU A 51 -14.96 20.80 15.23
N ALA A 52 -13.80 20.33 15.70
CA ALA A 52 -13.08 19.19 15.12
C ALA A 52 -13.65 17.87 15.66
N ARG A 53 -14.82 17.47 15.14
CA ARG A 53 -15.49 16.19 15.42
C ARG A 53 -15.90 15.48 14.14
N ALA A 54 -15.89 14.15 14.17
CA ALA A 54 -16.26 13.28 13.05
C ALA A 54 -17.14 12.08 13.49
N ASN A 55 -17.82 12.19 14.64
CA ASN A 55 -18.76 11.18 15.15
C ASN A 55 -20.19 11.38 14.62
N TYR A 56 -20.32 11.68 13.32
CA TYR A 56 -21.59 11.85 12.64
C TYR A 56 -21.47 11.43 11.16
N LEU A 57 -22.59 10.97 10.58
CA LEU A 57 -22.62 10.64 9.16
C LEU A 57 -22.37 11.87 8.27
N PRO A 58 -21.67 11.72 7.14
CA PRO A 58 -21.24 10.44 6.55
C PRO A 58 -19.86 9.93 6.98
N TYR A 59 -19.18 10.53 7.98
CA TYR A 59 -17.95 9.94 8.51
C TYR A 59 -18.23 8.53 9.08
N GLY A 60 -17.33 7.59 8.82
CA GLY A 60 -17.50 6.20 9.21
C GLY A 60 -18.62 5.44 8.47
N ILE A 61 -19.13 5.94 7.34
CA ILE A 61 -20.18 5.26 6.56
C ILE A 61 -19.80 3.85 6.09
N ASP A 62 -18.51 3.58 5.89
CA ASP A 62 -17.96 2.25 5.54
C ASP A 62 -17.41 1.50 6.73
N PHE A 63 -17.22 2.18 7.86
CA PHE A 63 -16.71 1.53 9.04
C PHE A 63 -17.80 0.62 9.62
N PRO A 64 -17.52 -0.65 9.98
CA PRO A 64 -18.54 -1.59 10.43
C PRO A 64 -19.41 -1.10 11.59
N ASN A 65 -18.83 -0.28 12.48
CA ASN A 65 -19.51 0.28 13.65
C ASN A 65 -20.07 1.71 13.41
N GLY A 66 -20.06 2.20 12.17
CA GLY A 66 -20.53 3.53 11.81
C GLY A 66 -19.59 4.66 12.30
N PRO A 67 -20.13 5.87 12.52
CA PRO A 67 -19.34 7.03 12.92
C PRO A 67 -18.70 6.87 14.30
N THR A 68 -17.40 6.57 14.33
CA THR A 68 -16.63 6.39 15.57
C THR A 68 -15.89 7.66 16.03
N GLY A 69 -15.74 8.66 15.15
CA GLY A 69 -14.86 9.80 15.35
C GLY A 69 -13.62 9.80 14.44
N ARG A 70 -13.48 8.79 13.56
CA ARG A 70 -12.47 8.76 12.49
C ARG A 70 -12.82 9.79 11.42
N PHE A 71 -11.85 10.62 11.04
CA PHE A 71 -12.01 11.62 9.97
C PHE A 71 -11.83 10.98 8.59
N SER A 72 -12.59 9.92 8.31
CA SER A 72 -12.62 9.22 7.03
C SER A 72 -14.00 8.57 6.83
N ASN A 73 -14.25 8.02 5.65
CA ASN A 73 -15.40 7.14 5.43
C ASN A 73 -15.27 5.81 6.16
N GLY A 74 -14.06 5.35 6.48
CA GLY A 74 -13.80 4.05 7.10
C GLY A 74 -12.54 4.06 7.96
N LYS A 75 -11.65 3.10 7.73
CA LYS A 75 -10.37 2.96 8.45
C LYS A 75 -9.41 4.13 8.20
N THR A 76 -8.62 4.44 9.21
CA THR A 76 -7.44 5.32 9.14
C THR A 76 -6.16 4.52 8.88
N THR A 77 -5.06 5.21 8.56
CA THR A 77 -3.75 4.58 8.34
C THR A 77 -3.31 3.68 9.50
N VAL A 78 -3.59 4.08 10.75
CA VAL A 78 -3.18 3.30 11.94
C VAL A 78 -4.08 2.09 12.20
N ASP A 79 -5.33 2.12 11.75
CA ASP A 79 -6.20 0.94 11.78
C ASP A 79 -5.67 -0.15 10.84
N VAL A 80 -5.22 0.25 9.64
CA VAL A 80 -4.61 -0.65 8.66
C VAL A 80 -3.29 -1.21 9.20
N ILE A 81 -2.45 -0.38 9.83
CA ILE A 81 -1.22 -0.85 10.48
C ILE A 81 -1.54 -1.82 11.63
N THR A 82 -2.61 -1.58 12.39
CA THR A 82 -3.05 -2.46 13.48
C THR A 82 -3.40 -3.86 12.94
N GLU A 83 -4.12 -3.93 11.81
CA GLU A 83 -4.41 -5.20 11.13
C GLU A 83 -3.13 -5.89 10.62
N LEU A 84 -2.22 -5.13 10.00
CA LEU A 84 -0.95 -5.68 9.50
C LEU A 84 -0.02 -6.19 10.60
N LEU A 85 -0.12 -5.61 11.80
CA LEU A 85 0.60 -6.07 12.99
C LEU A 85 -0.02 -7.33 13.61
N GLY A 86 -1.23 -7.75 13.19
CA GLY A 86 -1.89 -8.96 13.66
C GLY A 86 -2.73 -8.79 14.92
N PHE A 87 -3.18 -7.57 15.26
CA PHE A 87 -4.12 -7.40 16.37
C PHE A 87 -5.54 -7.80 15.96
N ASP A 88 -6.26 -8.48 16.85
CA ASP A 88 -7.62 -8.97 16.60
C ASP A 88 -8.67 -7.85 16.53
N ASP A 89 -8.36 -6.69 17.13
CA ASP A 89 -9.23 -5.52 17.20
C ASP A 89 -8.45 -4.22 16.99
N TYR A 90 -9.13 -3.14 16.60
CA TYR A 90 -8.51 -1.80 16.53
C TYR A 90 -8.13 -1.27 17.91
N ILE A 91 -7.06 -0.47 17.98
CA ILE A 91 -6.59 0.14 19.23
C ILE A 91 -7.62 1.14 19.76
N SER A 92 -8.03 1.02 21.03
CA SER A 92 -9.07 1.88 21.63
C SER A 92 -8.60 3.33 21.83
N PRO A 93 -9.49 4.34 21.69
CA PRO A 93 -9.18 5.71 22.08
C PRO A 93 -8.95 5.81 23.60
N TYR A 94 -8.10 6.74 24.02
CA TYR A 94 -7.86 7.03 25.44
C TYR A 94 -9.15 7.36 26.21
N SER A 95 -10.13 7.97 25.53
CA SER A 95 -11.44 8.28 26.12
C SER A 95 -12.18 7.04 26.65
N THR A 96 -11.96 5.86 26.07
CA THR A 96 -12.65 4.61 26.47
C THR A 96 -11.73 3.48 26.92
N ALA A 97 -10.42 3.50 26.63
CA ALA A 97 -9.49 2.45 26.99
C ALA A 97 -9.34 2.30 28.53
N ARG A 98 -9.59 1.11 29.09
CA ARG A 98 -9.53 0.85 30.54
C ARG A 98 -9.01 -0.56 30.82
N GLY A 99 -8.52 -0.81 32.03
CA GLY A 99 -8.17 -2.15 32.50
C GLY A 99 -7.15 -2.85 31.60
N GLN A 100 -7.37 -4.13 31.32
CA GLN A 100 -6.44 -4.95 30.51
C GLN A 100 -6.32 -4.47 29.05
N ASP A 101 -7.33 -3.77 28.50
CA ASP A 101 -7.28 -3.24 27.13
C ASP A 101 -6.11 -2.28 26.92
N ILE A 102 -5.69 -1.59 27.99
CA ILE A 102 -4.54 -0.69 27.98
C ILE A 102 -3.25 -1.42 27.60
N LEU A 103 -3.10 -2.68 28.00
CA LEU A 103 -1.90 -3.45 27.71
C LEU A 103 -1.72 -3.61 26.21
N ARG A 104 -2.79 -3.81 25.43
CA ARG A 104 -2.73 -3.90 23.96
C ARG A 104 -2.32 -2.59 23.27
N GLY A 105 -2.33 -1.47 23.99
CA GLY A 105 -2.03 -0.15 23.47
C GLY A 105 -3.23 0.79 23.49
N VAL A 106 -2.96 2.08 23.27
CA VAL A 106 -3.97 3.15 23.35
C VAL A 106 -3.71 4.19 22.28
N ASN A 107 -4.78 4.68 21.67
CA ASN A 107 -4.76 5.79 20.75
C ASN A 107 -5.03 7.11 21.48
N TYR A 108 -4.04 7.98 21.53
CA TYR A 108 -4.09 9.30 22.18
C TYR A 108 -4.36 10.44 21.20
N ALA A 109 -4.44 10.17 19.90
CA ALA A 109 -4.58 11.20 18.88
C ALA A 109 -5.84 12.04 19.09
N SER A 110 -5.76 13.32 18.73
CA SER A 110 -6.87 14.26 18.92
C SER A 110 -6.93 15.23 17.74
N ALA A 111 -8.08 15.31 17.09
CA ALA A 111 -8.26 16.23 15.99
C ALA A 111 -8.00 17.69 16.39
N ALA A 112 -7.47 18.46 15.43
CA ALA A 112 -6.93 19.81 15.60
C ALA A 112 -5.66 19.94 16.47
N ALA A 113 -5.12 18.84 17.01
CA ALA A 113 -3.86 18.90 17.76
C ALA A 113 -2.67 19.25 16.86
N GLY A 114 -1.84 20.16 17.33
CA GLY A 114 -0.48 20.37 16.83
C GLY A 114 0.57 19.97 17.85
N ILE A 115 1.82 20.10 17.44
CA ILE A 115 3.01 20.01 18.29
C ILE A 115 2.99 21.18 19.28
N ARG A 116 2.62 22.37 18.80
CA ARG A 116 2.47 23.58 19.62
C ARG A 116 1.14 23.58 20.36
N GLU A 117 1.15 24.17 21.55
CA GLU A 117 -0.06 24.28 22.36
C GLU A 117 -1.12 25.12 21.64
N GLU A 118 -0.74 26.26 21.09
CA GLU A 118 -1.68 27.20 20.44
C GLU A 118 -2.31 26.67 19.14
N SER A 119 -1.70 25.68 18.48
CA SER A 119 -2.19 25.14 17.20
C SER A 119 -3.61 24.59 17.33
N GLY A 120 -4.46 24.92 16.35
CA GLY A 120 -5.86 24.45 16.29
C GLY A 120 -6.81 25.00 17.35
N GLN A 121 -6.39 25.92 18.25
CA GLN A 121 -7.23 26.39 19.36
C GLN A 121 -8.52 27.09 18.93
N HIS A 122 -8.56 27.68 17.73
CA HIS A 122 -9.75 28.32 17.19
C HIS A 122 -10.89 27.34 16.87
N LEU A 123 -10.57 26.04 16.77
CA LEU A 123 -11.56 24.97 16.61
C LEU A 123 -12.11 24.48 17.96
N GLY A 124 -11.70 25.07 19.09
CA GLY A 124 -12.15 24.71 20.43
C GLY A 124 -11.21 23.75 21.15
N ALA A 125 -11.78 22.89 22.00
CA ALA A 125 -11.00 21.95 22.81
C ALA A 125 -10.30 20.89 21.94
N ARG A 126 -9.04 20.61 22.28
CA ARG A 126 -8.20 19.55 21.67
C ARG A 126 -7.15 19.10 22.68
N ILE A 127 -6.67 17.86 22.53
CA ILE A 127 -5.57 17.30 23.33
C ILE A 127 -4.27 17.49 22.53
N THR A 128 -3.48 18.48 22.92
CA THR A 128 -2.20 18.84 22.27
C THR A 128 -1.17 17.72 22.41
N PHE A 129 -0.07 17.72 21.63
CA PHE A 129 0.93 16.64 21.72
C PHE A 129 1.43 16.40 23.16
N ARG A 130 1.71 17.48 23.89
CA ARG A 130 2.04 17.39 25.32
C ARG A 130 0.93 16.77 26.15
N GLY A 131 -0.33 17.13 25.89
CA GLY A 131 -1.49 16.50 26.52
C GLY A 131 -1.59 15.00 26.23
N GLN A 132 -1.29 14.58 25.00
CA GLN A 132 -1.27 13.17 24.62
C GLN A 132 -0.16 12.41 25.34
N VAL A 133 1.04 12.99 25.46
CA VAL A 133 2.13 12.42 26.26
C VAL A 133 1.77 12.37 27.75
N GLN A 134 1.03 13.36 28.27
CA GLN A 134 0.54 13.30 29.65
C GLN A 134 -0.48 12.16 29.85
N ASN A 135 -1.37 11.94 28.90
CA ASN A 135 -2.28 10.79 28.91
C ASN A 135 -1.51 9.47 28.90
N TYR A 136 -0.45 9.37 28.09
CA TYR A 136 0.46 8.22 28.09
C TYR A 136 1.13 8.00 29.45
N ARG A 137 1.63 9.05 30.12
CA ARG A 137 2.20 8.92 31.47
C ARG A 137 1.19 8.35 32.47
N ASN A 138 -0.07 8.80 32.40
CA ASN A 138 -1.15 8.25 33.24
C ASN A 138 -1.44 6.78 32.90
N THR A 139 -1.31 6.40 31.62
CA THR A 139 -1.43 5.00 31.18
C THR A 139 -0.29 4.15 31.71
N VAL A 140 0.96 4.63 31.68
CA VAL A 140 2.13 3.90 32.22
C VAL A 140 1.93 3.59 33.71
N GLN A 141 1.38 4.52 34.50
CA GLN A 141 1.06 4.26 35.91
C GLN A 141 0.02 3.13 36.09
N GLN A 142 -0.94 3.02 35.17
CA GLN A 142 -1.90 1.92 35.16
C GLN A 142 -1.24 0.60 34.74
N VAL A 143 -0.34 0.63 33.75
CA VAL A 143 0.45 -0.54 33.34
C VAL A 143 1.29 -1.07 34.50
N VAL A 144 1.98 -0.19 35.25
CA VAL A 144 2.71 -0.56 36.48
C VAL A 144 1.78 -1.26 37.48
N SER A 145 0.58 -0.71 37.69
CA SER A 145 -0.39 -1.31 38.61
C SER A 145 -0.91 -2.68 38.14
N LEU A 146 -1.06 -2.87 36.82
CA LEU A 146 -1.54 -4.12 36.22
C LEU A 146 -0.47 -5.22 36.17
N LEU A 147 0.79 -4.84 35.96
CA LEU A 147 1.92 -5.76 35.84
C LEU A 147 2.67 -5.97 37.16
N GLY A 148 2.33 -5.21 38.20
CA GLY A 148 2.77 -5.41 39.59
C GLY A 148 3.90 -4.50 40.04
N ASP A 149 4.80 -4.11 39.13
CA ASP A 149 5.96 -3.27 39.43
C ASP A 149 6.49 -2.51 38.19
N GLU A 150 7.42 -1.58 38.45
CA GLU A 150 8.01 -0.72 37.42
C GLU A 150 8.93 -1.47 36.45
N ASP A 151 9.62 -2.52 36.91
CA ASP A 151 10.57 -3.27 36.08
C ASP A 151 9.83 -4.09 35.02
N ASN A 152 8.77 -4.79 35.43
CA ASN A 152 7.89 -5.53 34.53
C ASN A 152 7.17 -4.60 33.54
N ALA A 153 6.74 -3.42 33.99
CA ALA A 153 6.15 -2.41 33.12
C ALA A 153 7.17 -1.86 32.11
N ALA A 154 8.40 -1.56 32.53
CA ALA A 154 9.45 -1.08 31.65
C ALA A 154 9.83 -2.12 30.60
N ASP A 155 10.01 -3.38 31.00
CA ASP A 155 10.27 -4.49 30.08
C ASP A 155 9.14 -4.67 29.05
N TYR A 156 7.88 -4.64 29.50
CA TYR A 156 6.71 -4.73 28.62
C TYR A 156 6.66 -3.56 27.63
N LEU A 157 6.75 -2.31 28.12
CA LEU A 157 6.66 -1.09 27.33
C LEU A 157 7.79 -0.96 26.30
N SER A 158 8.98 -1.49 26.59
CA SER A 158 10.12 -1.51 25.67
C SER A 158 9.85 -2.32 24.40
N LYS A 159 8.91 -3.29 24.47
CA LYS A 159 8.55 -4.17 23.36
C LYS A 159 7.45 -3.57 22.47
N CYS A 160 6.70 -2.57 22.95
CA CYS A 160 5.62 -1.90 22.22
C CYS A 160 6.12 -1.04 21.06
N ILE A 161 5.22 -0.76 20.11
CA ILE A 161 5.40 0.21 19.02
C ILE A 161 4.70 1.52 19.38
N TYR A 162 5.35 2.65 19.08
CA TYR A 162 4.85 4.00 19.30
C TYR A 162 4.83 4.75 17.97
N SER A 163 3.66 5.03 17.42
CA SER A 163 3.53 5.83 16.18
C SER A 163 3.11 7.26 16.49
N ILE A 164 3.82 8.23 15.92
CA ILE A 164 3.60 9.65 16.17
C ILE A 164 3.51 10.39 14.82
N GLY A 165 2.35 10.98 14.54
CA GLY A 165 2.10 11.78 13.34
C GLY A 165 1.46 13.12 13.68
N LEU A 166 2.27 14.16 13.81
CA LEU A 166 1.86 15.54 14.17
C LEU A 166 2.69 16.54 13.37
N GLY A 167 2.11 17.73 13.14
CA GLY A 167 2.76 18.83 12.43
C GLY A 167 1.83 19.50 11.41
N SER A 168 0.85 18.76 10.87
CA SER A 168 -0.08 19.28 9.87
C SER A 168 -0.85 20.50 10.37
N ASN A 169 -1.38 20.43 11.59
CA ASN A 169 -2.10 21.54 12.22
C ASN A 169 -1.20 22.73 12.59
N ASP A 170 0.11 22.52 12.78
CA ASP A 170 1.05 23.61 13.03
C ASP A 170 1.33 24.45 11.77
N TYR A 171 1.05 23.89 10.59
CA TYR A 171 1.09 24.62 9.32
C TYR A 171 -0.31 25.13 8.91
N LEU A 172 -1.31 24.24 8.84
CA LEU A 172 -2.69 24.57 8.44
C LEU A 172 -3.39 25.50 9.44
N ASN A 173 -3.41 25.09 10.70
CA ASN A 173 -4.22 25.67 11.77
C ASN A 173 -3.37 26.54 12.72
N ASN A 174 -2.27 27.08 12.20
CA ASN A 174 -1.36 27.99 12.88
C ASN A 174 -0.52 28.83 11.89
N TYR A 175 0.61 28.33 11.38
CA TYR A 175 1.59 29.15 10.66
C TYR A 175 1.03 29.88 9.42
N PHE A 176 0.28 29.18 8.57
CA PHE A 176 -0.34 29.77 7.37
C PHE A 176 -1.72 30.37 7.61
N MET A 177 -2.25 30.30 8.84
CA MET A 177 -3.54 30.89 9.18
C MET A 177 -3.39 32.32 9.72
N PRO A 178 -4.02 33.34 9.12
CA PRO A 178 -3.85 34.75 9.51
C PRO A 178 -4.17 35.09 10.98
N LEU A 179 -5.00 34.28 11.62
CA LEU A 179 -5.38 34.44 13.03
C LEU A 179 -4.18 34.32 13.99
N TYR A 180 -3.10 33.64 13.59
CA TYR A 180 -1.93 33.42 14.42
C TYR A 180 -0.79 34.38 14.06
N SER A 181 0.11 34.62 15.00
CA SER A 181 1.29 35.48 14.80
C SER A 181 2.51 34.74 14.27
N SER A 182 2.47 33.41 14.19
CA SER A 182 3.65 32.57 13.94
C SER A 182 4.39 32.91 12.65
N SER A 183 3.68 33.09 11.52
CA SER A 183 4.32 33.51 10.25
C SER A 183 4.81 34.96 10.22
N ARG A 184 4.42 35.79 11.20
CA ARG A 184 4.98 37.14 11.40
C ARG A 184 6.20 37.12 12.31
N GLN A 185 6.37 36.06 13.11
CA GLN A 185 7.43 35.93 14.10
C GLN A 185 8.58 35.06 13.61
N TYR A 186 8.30 34.07 12.75
CA TYR A 186 9.25 33.05 12.34
C TYR A 186 9.27 32.92 10.81
N THR A 187 10.45 32.69 10.25
CA THR A 187 10.58 32.11 8.89
C THR A 187 10.16 30.64 8.89
N PRO A 188 9.94 30.00 7.72
CA PRO A 188 9.61 28.57 7.66
C PRO A 188 10.65 27.68 8.37
N GLU A 189 11.94 28.01 8.24
CA GLU A 189 13.04 27.30 8.89
C GLU A 189 12.99 27.45 10.41
N GLN A 190 12.83 28.69 10.90
CA GLN A 190 12.75 28.97 12.34
C GLN A 190 11.51 28.33 12.96
N TRP A 191 10.39 28.32 12.24
CA TRP A 191 9.18 27.64 12.70
C TRP A 191 9.42 26.14 12.82
N ALA A 192 9.99 25.51 11.80
CA ALA A 192 10.34 24.10 11.84
C ALA A 192 11.33 23.78 12.97
N ASP A 193 12.29 24.66 13.28
CA ASP A 193 13.18 24.50 14.44
C ASP A 193 12.41 24.49 15.77
N VAL A 194 11.47 25.41 15.95
CA VAL A 194 10.61 25.46 17.15
C VAL A 194 9.75 24.21 17.27
N LEU A 195 9.19 23.72 16.16
CA LEU A 195 8.41 22.47 16.15
C LEU A 195 9.29 21.27 16.53
N ILE A 196 10.47 21.14 15.94
CA ILE A 196 11.39 20.02 16.21
C ILE A 196 11.91 20.04 17.64
N GLN A 197 12.16 21.21 18.21
CA GLN A 197 12.56 21.35 19.61
C GLN A 197 11.47 20.81 20.56
N GLU A 198 10.21 21.20 20.33
CA GLU A 198 9.09 20.73 21.15
C GLU A 198 8.81 19.24 20.92
N TYR A 199 8.86 18.78 19.66
CA TYR A 199 8.70 17.37 19.31
C TYR A 199 9.76 16.51 20.02
N SER A 200 11.02 16.93 19.99
CA SER A 200 12.14 16.26 20.67
C SER A 200 11.94 16.16 22.19
N ARG A 201 11.39 17.20 22.82
CA ARG A 201 11.07 17.19 24.26
C ARG A 201 10.01 16.14 24.60
N GLN A 202 8.96 16.06 23.80
CA GLN A 202 7.88 15.08 24.01
C GLN A 202 8.37 13.64 23.77
N LEU A 203 9.15 13.40 22.71
CA LEU A 203 9.76 12.09 22.47
C LEU A 203 10.71 11.66 23.59
N SER A 204 11.51 12.59 24.12
CA SER A 204 12.40 12.32 25.25
C SER A 204 11.59 11.93 26.49
N THR A 205 10.48 12.62 26.75
CA THR A 205 9.56 12.27 27.84
C THR A 205 8.98 10.87 27.64
N MET A 206 8.54 10.51 26.44
CA MET A 206 8.03 9.16 26.17
C MET A 206 9.10 8.09 26.40
N TYR A 207 10.34 8.35 25.97
CA TYR A 207 11.48 7.47 26.19
C TYR A 207 11.79 7.29 27.69
N ASP A 208 11.74 8.36 28.48
CA ASP A 208 11.93 8.32 29.94
C ASP A 208 10.82 7.48 30.62
N TYR A 209 9.68 7.32 29.96
CA TYR A 209 8.54 6.50 30.38
C TYR A 209 8.45 5.15 29.64
N GLY A 210 9.60 4.57 29.28
CA GLY A 210 9.70 3.17 28.82
C GLY A 210 9.53 2.94 27.32
N ALA A 211 9.18 3.96 26.52
CA ALA A 211 9.05 3.78 25.08
C ALA A 211 10.43 3.55 24.42
N ARG A 212 10.51 2.55 23.52
CA ARG A 212 11.76 2.21 22.82
C ARG A 212 11.65 2.05 21.30
N LYS A 213 10.49 1.71 20.74
CA LYS A 213 10.32 1.54 19.28
C LYS A 213 9.42 2.64 18.69
N PHE A 214 10.03 3.70 18.18
CA PHE A 214 9.35 4.89 17.69
C PHE A 214 9.23 4.89 16.16
N VAL A 215 8.04 5.23 15.69
CA VAL A 215 7.70 5.43 14.27
C VAL A 215 7.27 6.88 14.10
N LEU A 216 8.14 7.72 13.54
CA LEU A 216 7.86 9.13 13.32
C LEU A 216 7.36 9.33 11.90
N THR A 217 6.12 9.80 11.77
CA THR A 217 5.48 10.06 10.49
C THR A 217 5.69 11.51 10.10
N GLY A 218 6.29 11.74 8.93
CA GLY A 218 6.41 13.08 8.36
C GLY A 218 5.06 13.69 7.98
N VAL A 219 5.04 15.01 7.78
CA VAL A 219 3.89 15.76 7.29
C VAL A 219 3.69 15.49 5.80
N GLY A 220 2.45 15.19 5.39
CA GLY A 220 2.09 14.99 3.99
C GLY A 220 2.15 16.29 3.16
N GLN A 221 1.81 16.20 1.87
CA GLN A 221 1.74 17.37 0.99
C GLN A 221 0.50 18.23 1.26
N ILE A 222 0.55 19.08 2.28
CA ILE A 222 -0.59 19.90 2.71
C ILE A 222 -1.08 20.80 1.57
N GLY A 223 -0.17 21.36 0.77
CA GLY A 223 -0.50 22.22 -0.36
C GLY A 223 -1.28 21.52 -1.47
N CYS A 224 -1.38 20.19 -1.44
CA CYS A 224 -2.20 19.40 -2.35
C CYS A 224 -3.58 19.04 -1.76
N SER A 225 -3.86 19.38 -0.50
CA SER A 225 -5.18 19.11 0.09
C SER A 225 -6.28 19.90 -0.64
N PRO A 226 -7.50 19.36 -0.76
CA PRO A 226 -8.60 20.06 -1.43
C PRO A 226 -8.86 21.47 -0.86
N ASN A 227 -8.66 21.66 0.45
CA ASN A 227 -8.76 22.97 1.08
C ASN A 227 -7.73 23.98 0.55
N GLU A 228 -6.45 23.60 0.51
CA GLU A 228 -5.39 24.48 0.01
C GLU A 228 -5.51 24.73 -1.48
N LEU A 229 -5.92 23.71 -2.25
CA LEU A 229 -6.23 23.88 -3.66
C LEU A 229 -7.39 24.86 -3.89
N ALA A 230 -8.45 24.77 -3.08
CA ALA A 230 -9.58 25.66 -3.18
C ALA A 230 -9.21 27.12 -2.89
N GLN A 231 -8.40 27.34 -1.85
CA GLN A 231 -8.05 28.68 -1.35
C GLN A 231 -6.90 29.34 -2.12
N ASN A 232 -5.86 28.58 -2.42
CA ASN A 232 -4.55 29.13 -2.79
C ASN A 232 -4.06 28.67 -4.17
N SER A 233 -4.70 27.70 -4.81
CA SER A 233 -4.34 27.25 -6.16
C SER A 233 -5.20 27.94 -7.23
N PRO A 234 -4.62 28.63 -8.24
CA PRO A 234 -5.41 29.30 -9.29
C PRO A 234 -6.25 28.33 -10.15
N ASP A 235 -5.76 27.12 -10.40
CA ASP A 235 -6.44 26.11 -11.23
C ASP A 235 -7.17 25.02 -10.41
N GLY A 236 -6.95 24.99 -9.08
CA GLY A 236 -7.54 23.99 -8.19
C GLY A 236 -6.94 22.60 -8.39
N ARG A 237 -5.73 22.52 -8.95
CA ARG A 237 -5.02 21.27 -9.25
C ARG A 237 -3.56 21.33 -8.87
N THR A 238 -2.90 22.44 -9.21
CA THR A 238 -1.49 22.66 -8.91
C THR A 238 -1.31 22.85 -7.41
N CYS A 239 -0.53 21.98 -6.78
CA CYS A 239 -0.27 22.07 -5.34
C CYS A 239 0.43 23.38 -4.96
N VAL A 240 0.11 23.87 -3.78
CA VAL A 240 0.59 25.16 -3.27
C VAL A 240 2.03 25.02 -2.75
N GLU A 241 3.00 25.34 -3.61
CA GLU A 241 4.42 25.10 -3.34
C GLU A 241 4.92 25.76 -2.05
N ARG A 242 4.49 27.00 -1.77
CA ARG A 242 4.87 27.71 -0.53
C ARG A 242 4.60 26.90 0.74
N ILE A 243 3.53 26.11 0.75
CA ILE A 243 3.15 25.27 1.89
C ILE A 243 3.98 23.97 1.87
N ASN A 244 4.08 23.32 0.71
CA ASN A 244 4.84 22.08 0.56
C ASN A 244 6.33 22.27 0.88
N SER A 245 6.97 23.35 0.42
CA SER A 245 8.36 23.63 0.76
C SER A 245 8.56 23.76 2.29
N ALA A 246 7.61 24.35 3.00
CA ALA A 246 7.66 24.44 4.47
C ALA A 246 7.48 23.07 5.15
N ASN A 247 6.64 22.19 4.58
CA ASN A 247 6.49 20.81 5.06
C ASN A 247 7.78 20.01 4.86
N GLU A 248 8.45 20.16 3.72
CA GLU A 248 9.72 19.48 3.43
C GLU A 248 10.85 19.91 4.37
N ILE A 249 10.91 21.19 4.74
CA ILE A 249 11.86 21.69 5.75
C ILE A 249 11.65 20.97 7.09
N PHE A 250 10.41 20.88 7.57
CA PHE A 250 10.10 20.14 8.80
C PHE A 250 10.45 18.65 8.69
N ASN A 251 10.05 18.00 7.59
CA ASN A 251 10.31 16.59 7.36
C ASN A 251 11.82 16.27 7.32
N SER A 252 12.61 17.14 6.68
CA SER A 252 14.07 17.02 6.66
C SER A 252 14.67 17.10 8.07
N LYS A 253 14.22 18.06 8.88
CA LYS A 253 14.66 18.18 10.29
C LYS A 253 14.15 17.03 11.16
N LEU A 254 12.94 16.51 10.92
CA LEU A 254 12.41 15.34 11.63
C LEU A 254 13.22 14.08 11.32
N LYS A 255 13.63 13.89 10.06
CA LYS A 255 14.55 12.83 9.67
C LYS A 255 15.91 12.97 10.36
N ALA A 256 16.47 14.19 10.40
CA ALA A 256 17.71 14.45 11.15
C ALA A 256 17.56 14.17 12.65
N LEU A 257 16.39 14.44 13.23
CA LEU A 257 16.07 14.11 14.62
C LEU A 257 16.08 12.59 14.84
N VAL A 258 15.50 11.80 13.92
CA VAL A 258 15.57 10.32 13.97
C VAL A 258 17.03 9.84 13.99
N ASP A 259 17.88 10.39 13.13
CA ASP A 259 19.30 10.05 13.09
C ASP A 259 20.00 10.42 14.42
N GLN A 260 19.72 11.60 14.97
CA GLN A 260 20.23 12.03 16.27
C GLN A 260 19.80 11.11 17.42
N PHE A 261 18.52 10.73 17.49
CA PHE A 261 18.01 9.86 18.55
C PHE A 261 18.64 8.46 18.48
N ASN A 262 18.76 7.88 17.28
CA ASN A 262 19.39 6.57 17.09
C ASN A 262 20.90 6.58 17.43
N ASN A 263 21.60 7.69 17.19
CA ASN A 263 23.03 7.80 17.57
C ASN A 263 23.24 7.95 19.08
N ASN A 264 22.28 8.54 19.78
CA ASN A 264 22.40 8.87 21.21
C ASN A 264 21.75 7.85 22.15
N ARG A 265 20.91 6.93 21.63
CA ARG A 265 20.14 5.97 22.43
C ARG A 265 20.25 4.57 21.83
N SER A 266 21.20 3.79 22.33
CA SER A 266 21.49 2.44 21.79
C SER A 266 20.44 1.39 22.14
N ASP A 267 19.60 1.64 23.14
CA ASP A 267 18.52 0.77 23.60
C ASP A 267 17.17 1.09 22.96
N ALA A 268 17.09 2.12 22.11
CA ALA A 268 15.88 2.51 21.39
C ALA A 268 16.09 2.48 19.87
N LYS A 269 14.98 2.35 19.14
CA LYS A 269 14.95 2.42 17.68
C LYS A 269 13.92 3.44 17.23
N PHE A 270 14.38 4.38 16.42
CA PHE A 270 13.54 5.37 15.74
C PHE A 270 13.56 5.10 14.24
N ILE A 271 12.39 5.12 13.61
CA ILE A 271 12.25 5.08 12.15
C ILE A 271 11.45 6.30 11.67
N TYR A 272 11.71 6.71 10.44
CA TYR A 272 11.00 7.79 9.76
C TYR A 272 10.14 7.21 8.62
N ILE A 273 8.86 7.58 8.57
CA ILE A 273 7.97 7.27 7.46
C ILE A 273 7.80 8.50 6.58
N ASN A 274 8.20 8.38 5.31
CA ASN A 274 8.10 9.44 4.31
C ASN A 274 6.69 9.52 3.71
N VAL A 275 5.71 9.92 4.51
CA VAL A 275 4.31 10.08 4.05
C VAL A 275 4.20 11.16 2.96
N TYR A 276 5.05 12.19 2.98
CA TYR A 276 5.15 13.17 1.89
C TYR A 276 5.39 12.48 0.54
N GLY A 277 6.41 11.63 0.47
CA GLY A 277 6.74 10.89 -0.76
C GLY A 277 5.68 9.87 -1.17
N ILE A 278 5.01 9.22 -0.20
CA ILE A 278 3.91 8.29 -0.50
C ILE A 278 2.71 9.05 -1.11
N PHE A 279 2.31 10.19 -0.54
CA PHE A 279 1.25 11.02 -1.09
C PHE A 279 1.59 11.58 -2.47
N GLN A 280 2.83 12.05 -2.64
CA GLN A 280 3.30 12.56 -3.92
C GLN A 280 3.17 11.50 -5.02
N ASP A 281 3.54 10.27 -4.71
CA ASP A 281 3.41 9.14 -5.63
C ASP A 281 1.94 8.80 -5.94
N ILE A 282 1.06 8.83 -4.94
CA ILE A 282 -0.40 8.65 -5.12
C ILE A 282 -0.98 9.74 -6.05
N ILE A 283 -0.58 11.01 -5.85
CA ILE A 283 -1.11 12.14 -6.63
C ILE A 283 -0.57 12.14 -8.06
N ASN A 284 0.70 11.78 -8.25
CA ASN A 284 1.34 11.76 -9.56
C ASN A 284 0.98 10.51 -10.37
N ASN A 285 0.72 9.38 -9.71
CA ASN A 285 0.42 8.09 -10.33
C ASN A 285 -0.92 7.48 -9.86
N PRO A 286 -2.05 8.22 -9.87
CA PRO A 286 -3.27 7.81 -9.18
C PRO A 286 -3.90 6.54 -9.74
N SER A 287 -3.78 6.31 -11.06
CA SER A 287 -4.30 5.11 -11.71
C SER A 287 -3.64 3.82 -11.22
N GLN A 288 -2.36 3.87 -10.80
CA GLN A 288 -1.65 2.71 -10.23
C GLN A 288 -2.25 2.26 -8.90
N TYR A 289 -3.02 3.14 -8.24
CA TYR A 289 -3.69 2.90 -6.97
C TYR A 289 -5.22 2.82 -7.11
N GLY A 290 -5.75 2.90 -8.33
CA GLY A 290 -7.19 2.87 -8.60
C GLY A 290 -7.92 4.21 -8.36
N PHE A 291 -7.18 5.31 -8.17
CA PHE A 291 -7.77 6.64 -8.03
C PHE A 291 -7.93 7.34 -9.38
N THR A 292 -9.02 8.10 -9.51
CA THR A 292 -9.26 9.00 -10.65
C THR A 292 -9.47 10.45 -10.21
N VAL A 293 -9.69 10.70 -8.91
CA VAL A 293 -9.89 12.03 -8.34
C VAL A 293 -8.90 12.28 -7.21
N THR A 294 -7.92 13.14 -7.48
CA THR A 294 -6.82 13.45 -6.55
C THR A 294 -6.90 14.84 -5.93
N ASN A 295 -7.74 15.73 -6.46
CA ASN A 295 -7.73 17.15 -6.12
C ASN A 295 -9.01 17.63 -5.41
N THR A 296 -10.00 16.74 -5.19
CA THR A 296 -11.34 17.09 -4.70
C THR A 296 -11.74 16.13 -3.59
N GLY A 297 -12.37 16.63 -2.53
CA GLY A 297 -12.95 15.80 -1.47
C GLY A 297 -14.20 15.05 -1.96
N CYS A 298 -14.37 13.79 -1.56
CA CYS A 298 -15.60 13.04 -1.84
C CYS A 298 -16.83 13.67 -1.15
N CYS A 299 -16.64 14.32 0.00
CA CYS A 299 -17.65 15.08 0.72
C CYS A 299 -17.12 16.47 1.07
N GLY A 300 -17.97 17.49 0.99
CA GLY A 300 -17.61 18.87 1.30
C GLY A 300 -18.34 19.86 0.41
N VAL A 301 -18.12 21.16 0.62
CA VAL A 301 -18.84 22.22 -0.09
C VAL A 301 -17.87 23.21 -0.70
N GLY A 302 -18.26 23.75 -1.86
CA GLY A 302 -17.53 24.78 -2.58
C GLY A 302 -16.48 24.21 -3.52
N ARG A 303 -15.55 25.07 -3.92
CA ARG A 303 -14.45 24.72 -4.82
C ARG A 303 -13.65 23.53 -4.27
N ASN A 304 -13.37 22.55 -5.13
CA ASN A 304 -12.69 21.28 -4.78
C ASN A 304 -13.38 20.48 -3.65
N ASN A 305 -14.63 20.79 -3.27
CA ASN A 305 -15.23 20.34 -2.01
C ASN A 305 -14.33 20.61 -0.78
N GLY A 306 -13.49 21.64 -0.88
CA GLY A 306 -12.42 21.93 0.09
C GLY A 306 -12.65 23.18 0.93
N GLN A 307 -13.60 24.06 0.57
CA GLN A 307 -13.82 25.30 1.32
C GLN A 307 -14.51 25.06 2.66
N ILE A 308 -15.45 24.12 2.70
CA ILE A 308 -16.11 23.66 3.92
C ILE A 308 -16.00 22.14 3.91
N THR A 309 -15.51 21.58 5.01
CA THR A 309 -15.42 20.13 5.18
C THR A 309 -16.79 19.46 5.16
N CYS A 310 -16.82 18.14 5.19
CA CYS A 310 -18.04 17.36 5.14
C CYS A 310 -19.03 17.73 6.26
N LEU A 311 -20.26 18.09 5.89
CA LEU A 311 -21.30 18.48 6.84
C LEU A 311 -22.13 17.28 7.31
N PRO A 312 -22.76 17.36 8.49
CA PRO A 312 -23.66 16.32 8.96
C PRO A 312 -24.76 15.98 7.95
N LEU A 313 -24.95 14.69 7.70
CA LEU A 313 -25.94 14.13 6.77
C LEU A 313 -25.78 14.54 5.31
N GLN A 314 -24.64 15.14 4.94
CA GLN A 314 -24.35 15.45 3.54
C GLN A 314 -24.18 14.16 2.73
N THR A 315 -24.76 14.12 1.53
CA THR A 315 -24.55 13.00 0.59
C THR A 315 -23.12 13.06 0.04
N PRO A 316 -22.27 12.04 0.27
CA PRO A 316 -20.93 11.98 -0.31
C PRO A 316 -20.98 11.59 -1.80
N CYS A 317 -19.83 11.64 -2.46
CA CYS A 317 -19.66 11.14 -3.82
C CYS A 317 -20.10 9.67 -3.97
N GLN A 318 -20.58 9.29 -5.17
CA GLN A 318 -21.11 7.95 -5.43
C GLN A 318 -20.07 6.85 -5.27
N ASN A 319 -18.85 7.06 -5.81
CA ASN A 319 -17.77 6.08 -5.76
C ASN A 319 -16.54 6.65 -5.03
N ARG A 320 -16.57 6.57 -3.70
CA ARG A 320 -15.47 7.01 -2.82
C ARG A 320 -14.17 6.22 -2.97
N ARG A 321 -14.18 5.05 -3.63
CA ARG A 321 -12.96 4.27 -3.90
C ARG A 321 -12.05 4.91 -4.95
N GLN A 322 -12.60 5.82 -5.76
CA GLN A 322 -11.86 6.55 -6.80
C GLN A 322 -11.22 7.85 -6.29
N TYR A 323 -11.50 8.25 -5.05
CA TYR A 323 -11.09 9.52 -4.47
C TYR A 323 -9.93 9.31 -3.49
N VAL A 324 -8.89 10.14 -3.60
CA VAL A 324 -7.82 10.19 -2.60
C VAL A 324 -8.33 10.80 -1.30
N PHE A 325 -9.09 11.89 -1.40
CA PHE A 325 -9.57 12.67 -0.25
C PHE A 325 -11.04 12.38 0.06
N TRP A 326 -11.30 12.09 1.32
CA TRP A 326 -12.66 11.97 1.86
C TRP A 326 -13.32 13.34 1.98
N ASP A 327 -12.61 14.29 2.57
CA ASP A 327 -13.09 15.66 2.77
C ASP A 327 -12.04 16.70 2.35
N ALA A 328 -12.14 17.91 2.89
CA ALA A 328 -11.24 19.02 2.59
C ALA A 328 -9.75 18.75 2.93
N PHE A 329 -9.46 17.78 3.80
CA PHE A 329 -8.12 17.51 4.32
C PHE A 329 -7.77 16.02 4.39
N HIS A 330 -8.74 15.18 4.71
CA HIS A 330 -8.48 13.82 5.17
C HIS A 330 -8.63 12.78 4.05
N PRO A 331 -7.88 11.67 4.09
CA PRO A 331 -7.92 10.65 3.05
C PRO A 331 -9.16 9.75 3.17
N THR A 332 -9.56 9.15 2.05
CA THR A 332 -10.54 8.05 2.06
C THR A 332 -9.95 6.80 2.71
N GLU A 333 -10.81 5.85 3.11
CA GLU A 333 -10.38 4.54 3.62
C GLU A 333 -9.41 3.84 2.64
N VAL A 334 -9.67 3.92 1.34
CA VAL A 334 -8.80 3.29 0.32
C VAL A 334 -7.43 3.96 0.28
N ALA A 335 -7.39 5.30 0.37
CA ALA A 335 -6.12 6.02 0.47
C ALA A 335 -5.38 5.71 1.77
N ASN A 336 -6.09 5.62 2.90
CA ASN A 336 -5.52 5.18 4.18
C ASN A 336 -4.98 3.74 4.12
N ALA A 337 -5.64 2.84 3.39
CA ALA A 337 -5.14 1.49 3.16
C ALA A 337 -3.80 1.50 2.42
N VAL A 338 -3.69 2.25 1.32
CA VAL A 338 -2.43 2.41 0.57
C VAL A 338 -1.34 3.01 1.46
N LEU A 339 -1.66 4.07 2.22
CA LEU A 339 -0.72 4.70 3.16
C LEU A 339 -0.27 3.74 4.24
N GLY A 340 -1.18 2.97 4.84
CA GLY A 340 -0.88 1.97 5.87
C GLY A 340 0.04 0.89 5.36
N MET A 341 -0.27 0.32 4.18
CA MET A 341 0.57 -0.70 3.53
C MET A 341 1.97 -0.18 3.20
N ARG A 342 2.07 1.01 2.59
CA ARG A 342 3.35 1.63 2.23
C ARG A 342 4.17 2.06 3.44
N SER A 343 3.51 2.37 4.57
CA SER A 343 4.16 2.69 5.84
C SER A 343 4.65 1.43 6.55
N TYR A 344 3.88 0.34 6.48
CA TYR A 344 4.18 -0.93 7.14
C TYR A 344 5.31 -1.71 6.45
N SER A 345 5.36 -1.68 5.12
CA SER A 345 6.42 -2.32 4.36
C SER A 345 6.93 -1.38 3.26
N ALA A 346 8.25 -1.18 3.21
CA ALA A 346 8.93 -0.50 2.11
C ALA A 346 8.89 -1.36 0.84
N GLN A 347 7.69 -1.60 0.31
CA GLN A 347 7.45 -2.44 -0.87
C GLN A 347 7.52 -1.58 -2.14
N LYS A 348 8.12 -2.15 -3.19
CA LYS A 348 7.96 -1.67 -4.56
C LYS A 348 6.52 -1.95 -5.03
N LEU A 349 6.00 -1.07 -5.87
CA LEU A 349 4.61 -0.96 -6.35
C LEU A 349 3.85 -2.27 -6.65
N CYS A 350 4.52 -3.34 -7.10
CA CYS A 350 3.86 -4.60 -7.46
C CYS A 350 3.07 -5.28 -6.33
N VAL A 351 3.39 -5.05 -5.06
CA VAL A 351 2.69 -5.73 -3.94
C VAL A 351 1.44 -4.97 -3.48
N VAL A 352 1.39 -3.65 -3.67
CA VAL A 352 0.21 -2.82 -3.31
C VAL A 352 -0.99 -3.18 -4.18
N PHE A 353 -0.77 -3.46 -5.47
CA PHE A 353 -1.84 -3.88 -6.39
C PHE A 353 -2.48 -5.20 -5.96
N VAL A 354 -1.68 -6.15 -5.46
CA VAL A 354 -2.14 -7.47 -5.00
C VAL A 354 -3.02 -7.36 -3.75
N VAL A 355 -2.71 -6.45 -2.81
CA VAL A 355 -3.46 -6.32 -1.54
C VAL A 355 -4.69 -5.40 -1.67
N VAL A 356 -4.66 -4.39 -2.54
CA VAL A 356 -5.88 -3.62 -2.89
C VAL A 356 -6.93 -4.54 -3.54
N VAL A 357 -6.50 -5.56 -4.30
CA VAL A 357 -7.39 -6.63 -4.78
C VAL A 357 -7.89 -7.52 -3.63
N MET A 358 -7.08 -7.80 -2.60
CA MET A 358 -7.52 -8.56 -1.42
C MET A 358 -8.62 -7.85 -0.60
N LEU A 359 -8.61 -6.52 -0.54
CA LEU A 359 -9.69 -5.73 0.10
C LEU A 359 -11.00 -5.70 -0.71
N ASN A 360 -11.01 -6.25 -1.94
CA ASN A 360 -12.21 -6.40 -2.76
C ASN A 360 -12.97 -7.72 -2.54
N TYR A 361 -12.62 -8.54 -1.54
CA TYR A 361 -13.33 -9.81 -1.30
C TYR A 361 -14.70 -9.60 -0.65
N GLY A 362 -15.69 -9.40 -1.52
CA GLY A 362 -17.10 -9.67 -1.31
C GLY A 362 -17.70 -10.17 -2.62
N ALA A 363 -17.65 -11.49 -2.83
CA ALA A 363 -18.44 -12.23 -3.83
C ALA A 363 -18.40 -11.72 -5.29
N GLN A 364 -17.44 -12.17 -6.08
CA GLN A 364 -17.63 -12.24 -7.53
C GLN A 364 -17.21 -13.61 -8.06
N ALA A 365 -18.18 -14.32 -8.64
CA ALA A 365 -18.01 -15.62 -9.30
C ALA A 365 -17.59 -15.48 -10.78
N GLN A 366 -17.03 -14.34 -11.18
CA GLN A 366 -16.57 -14.09 -12.54
C GLN A 366 -15.20 -13.42 -12.53
N PRO A 367 -14.31 -13.78 -13.48
CA PRO A 367 -13.00 -13.17 -13.58
C PRO A 367 -13.06 -11.64 -13.74
N GLN A 368 -12.20 -10.92 -13.03
CA GLN A 368 -12.11 -9.44 -13.09
C GLN A 368 -11.63 -8.93 -14.44
N ALA A 369 -10.95 -9.78 -15.21
CA ALA A 369 -10.61 -9.55 -16.60
C ALA A 369 -10.95 -10.82 -17.42
N PRO A 370 -11.39 -10.68 -18.69
CA PRO A 370 -11.74 -11.82 -19.51
C PRO A 370 -10.56 -12.77 -19.81
N CYS A 371 -9.33 -12.28 -19.69
CA CYS A 371 -8.14 -12.95 -20.19
C CYS A 371 -6.85 -12.45 -19.51
N TYR A 372 -5.88 -13.35 -19.36
CA TYR A 372 -4.56 -13.04 -18.79
C TYR A 372 -3.40 -13.67 -19.57
N PHE A 373 -2.62 -12.85 -20.28
CA PHE A 373 -1.46 -13.28 -21.07
C PHE A 373 -0.16 -13.01 -20.31
N ILE A 374 0.71 -14.03 -20.26
CA ILE A 374 1.91 -14.02 -19.41
C ILE A 374 3.14 -14.25 -20.28
N PHE A 375 4.15 -13.39 -20.12
CA PHE A 375 5.47 -13.49 -20.71
C PHE A 375 6.50 -13.45 -19.59
N GLY A 376 7.60 -14.17 -19.74
CA GLY A 376 8.61 -14.17 -18.68
C GLY A 376 9.63 -15.27 -18.75
N ASP A 377 10.39 -15.36 -17.67
CA ASP A 377 11.38 -16.39 -17.41
C ASP A 377 10.86 -17.47 -16.45
N SER A 378 11.76 -18.17 -15.77
CA SER A 378 11.46 -19.23 -14.79
C SER A 378 10.54 -18.77 -13.66
N LEU A 379 10.51 -17.48 -13.33
CA LEU A 379 9.66 -16.96 -12.24
C LEU A 379 8.16 -17.13 -12.52
N VAL A 380 7.80 -17.26 -13.80
CA VAL A 380 6.40 -17.35 -14.23
C VAL A 380 6.17 -18.47 -15.25
N ASP A 381 7.18 -19.28 -15.57
CA ASP A 381 7.02 -20.50 -16.37
C ASP A 381 6.23 -21.55 -15.59
N ASN A 382 5.22 -22.12 -16.26
CA ASN A 382 4.34 -23.12 -15.70
C ASN A 382 4.36 -24.45 -16.47
N GLY A 383 5.36 -24.65 -17.34
CA GLY A 383 5.63 -25.93 -18.00
C GLY A 383 5.99 -25.85 -19.48
N ASN A 384 6.26 -24.66 -20.02
CA ASN A 384 6.72 -24.53 -21.41
C ASN A 384 8.10 -25.17 -21.61
N ASN A 385 8.95 -25.19 -20.57
CA ASN A 385 10.26 -25.82 -20.64
C ASN A 385 10.26 -27.35 -20.51
N ASN A 386 9.14 -27.99 -20.14
CA ASN A 386 9.11 -29.42 -19.79
C ASN A 386 9.60 -30.36 -20.91
N GLN A 387 9.36 -29.98 -22.17
CA GLN A 387 9.72 -30.76 -23.35
C GLN A 387 10.92 -30.19 -24.11
N LEU A 388 11.52 -29.10 -23.63
CA LEU A 388 12.70 -28.52 -24.24
C LEU A 388 13.94 -29.32 -23.83
N ASN A 389 14.88 -29.50 -24.76
CA ASN A 389 16.20 -30.03 -24.44
C ASN A 389 17.03 -28.96 -23.71
N SER A 390 16.76 -28.82 -22.42
CA SER A 390 17.25 -27.74 -21.56
C SER A 390 17.61 -28.24 -20.17
N LEU A 391 18.63 -27.64 -19.57
CA LEU A 391 18.92 -27.79 -18.14
C LEU A 391 17.94 -27.00 -17.28
N ALA A 392 17.32 -25.95 -17.84
CA ALA A 392 16.31 -25.15 -17.17
C ALA A 392 14.93 -25.84 -17.24
N ARG A 393 14.77 -26.93 -16.48
CA ARG A 393 13.50 -27.66 -16.32
C ARG A 393 13.15 -27.80 -14.83
N ALA A 394 11.86 -27.88 -14.54
CA ALA A 394 11.32 -28.02 -13.17
C ALA A 394 10.17 -29.05 -13.10
N ASN A 395 10.19 -30.07 -13.98
CA ASN A 395 9.23 -31.17 -14.00
C ASN A 395 9.72 -32.40 -13.20
N TYR A 396 10.40 -32.16 -12.08
CA TYR A 396 10.92 -33.18 -11.17
C TYR A 396 10.93 -32.63 -9.73
N LEU A 397 10.90 -33.51 -8.74
CA LEU A 397 10.94 -33.11 -7.32
C LEU A 397 12.27 -32.42 -6.98
N PRO A 398 12.28 -31.38 -6.10
CA PRO A 398 11.20 -30.98 -5.20
C PRO A 398 10.21 -29.95 -5.79
N TYR A 399 10.31 -29.61 -7.08
CA TYR A 399 9.39 -28.65 -7.69
C TYR A 399 7.96 -29.20 -7.73
N GLY A 400 6.98 -28.35 -7.41
CA GLY A 400 5.57 -28.72 -7.36
C GLY A 400 5.20 -29.75 -6.30
N ILE A 401 6.01 -29.93 -5.25
CA ILE A 401 5.74 -30.86 -4.13
C ILE A 401 4.41 -30.57 -3.42
N ASP A 402 3.94 -29.32 -3.44
CA ASP A 402 2.67 -28.92 -2.82
C ASP A 402 1.46 -29.19 -3.73
N PHE A 403 1.68 -29.50 -5.01
CA PHE A 403 0.61 -29.95 -5.88
C PHE A 403 0.33 -31.44 -5.68
N ARG A 404 -0.95 -31.78 -5.51
CA ARG A 404 -1.41 -33.18 -5.38
C ARG A 404 -0.96 -34.09 -6.53
N ASN A 405 -0.80 -33.53 -7.73
CA ASN A 405 -0.43 -34.26 -8.94
C ASN A 405 1.09 -34.22 -9.24
N GLY A 406 1.90 -33.64 -8.35
CA GLY A 406 3.35 -33.54 -8.48
C GLY A 406 3.85 -32.42 -9.40
N PRO A 407 5.12 -32.49 -9.84
CA PRO A 407 5.79 -31.41 -10.57
C PRO A 407 5.11 -31.07 -11.90
N THR A 408 4.78 -29.79 -12.10
CA THR A 408 4.14 -29.31 -13.34
C THR A 408 5.10 -28.57 -14.28
N GLY A 409 6.35 -28.31 -13.87
CA GLY A 409 7.27 -27.43 -14.59
C GLY A 409 7.36 -26.00 -14.04
N ARG A 410 6.72 -25.73 -12.89
CA ARG A 410 6.85 -24.47 -12.16
C ARG A 410 8.14 -24.49 -11.33
N PHE A 411 8.92 -23.43 -11.39
CA PHE A 411 10.14 -23.27 -10.59
C PHE A 411 9.82 -22.84 -9.15
N SER A 412 8.92 -23.56 -8.50
CA SER A 412 8.42 -23.33 -7.14
C SER A 412 8.05 -24.67 -6.50
N ASN A 413 7.95 -24.73 -5.17
CA ASN A 413 7.34 -25.86 -4.46
C ASN A 413 5.85 -26.02 -4.77
N GLY A 414 5.18 -24.97 -5.28
CA GLY A 414 3.79 -25.01 -5.72
C GLY A 414 3.49 -23.92 -6.73
N LYS A 415 2.70 -22.93 -6.31
CA LYS A 415 2.27 -21.80 -7.15
C LYS A 415 3.43 -20.84 -7.46
N THR A 416 3.40 -20.24 -8.64
CA THR A 416 4.20 -19.07 -9.02
C THR A 416 3.39 -17.79 -8.82
N THR A 417 4.03 -16.63 -8.95
CA THR A 417 3.34 -15.32 -8.84
C THR A 417 2.14 -15.21 -9.79
N VAL A 418 2.24 -15.74 -11.01
CA VAL A 418 1.15 -15.67 -12.00
C VAL A 418 0.00 -16.61 -11.69
N ASP A 419 0.24 -17.71 -10.97
CA ASP A 419 -0.82 -18.59 -10.49
C ASP A 419 -1.63 -17.90 -9.38
N VAL A 420 -0.95 -17.18 -8.49
CA VAL A 420 -1.60 -16.38 -7.44
C VAL A 420 -2.40 -15.25 -8.08
N ILE A 421 -1.84 -14.52 -9.05
CA ILE A 421 -2.57 -13.49 -9.80
C ILE A 421 -3.80 -14.08 -10.49
N THR A 422 -3.67 -15.27 -11.10
CA THR A 422 -4.78 -15.95 -11.77
C THR A 422 -5.93 -16.26 -10.79
N GLU A 423 -5.63 -16.71 -9.58
CA GLU A 423 -6.65 -16.94 -8.54
C GLU A 423 -7.30 -15.63 -8.07
N LEU A 424 -6.49 -14.59 -7.86
CA LEU A 424 -6.98 -13.27 -7.45
C LEU A 424 -7.86 -12.60 -8.50
N LEU A 425 -7.56 -12.84 -9.77
CA LEU A 425 -8.38 -12.39 -10.89
C LEU A 425 -9.68 -13.19 -11.02
N GLY A 426 -9.91 -14.24 -10.22
CA GLY A 426 -11.15 -15.01 -10.21
C GLY A 426 -11.26 -16.04 -11.33
N PHE A 427 -10.15 -16.49 -11.90
CA PHE A 427 -10.18 -17.59 -12.88
C PHE A 427 -10.33 -18.95 -12.18
N ASP A 428 -11.20 -19.81 -12.73
CA ASP A 428 -11.50 -21.13 -12.16
C ASP A 428 -10.34 -22.14 -12.22
N ASN A 429 -9.27 -21.84 -12.97
CA ASN A 429 -8.08 -22.68 -13.14
C ASN A 429 -6.85 -21.82 -13.43
N TYR A 430 -5.64 -22.37 -13.33
CA TYR A 430 -4.42 -21.68 -13.77
C TYR A 430 -4.41 -21.45 -15.29
N ILE A 431 -3.75 -20.38 -15.75
CA ILE A 431 -3.53 -20.12 -17.18
C ILE A 431 -2.63 -21.23 -17.75
N SER A 432 -2.98 -21.77 -18.91
CA SER A 432 -2.25 -22.90 -19.51
C SER A 432 -0.92 -22.45 -20.15
N PRO A 433 0.15 -23.27 -20.09
CA PRO A 433 1.34 -23.04 -20.90
C PRO A 433 1.00 -23.13 -22.39
N TYR A 434 1.66 -22.31 -23.22
CA TYR A 434 1.52 -22.31 -24.67
C TYR A 434 1.69 -23.70 -25.30
N SER A 435 2.55 -24.54 -24.70
CA SER A 435 2.75 -25.93 -25.12
C SER A 435 1.46 -26.76 -25.12
N THR A 436 0.48 -26.44 -24.26
CA THR A 436 -0.75 -27.20 -24.06
C THR A 436 -2.05 -26.41 -24.32
N ALA A 437 -2.01 -25.08 -24.35
CA ALA A 437 -3.20 -24.24 -24.56
C ALA A 437 -3.80 -24.44 -25.97
N ARG A 438 -5.09 -24.79 -26.06
CA ARG A 438 -5.79 -25.06 -27.33
C ARG A 438 -7.25 -24.60 -27.27
N GLY A 439 -7.86 -24.35 -28.43
CA GLY A 439 -9.30 -24.10 -28.54
C GLY A 439 -9.77 -22.90 -27.69
N GLN A 440 -10.92 -23.04 -27.04
CA GLN A 440 -11.53 -21.98 -26.22
C GLN A 440 -10.67 -21.58 -25.01
N ASP A 441 -9.78 -22.46 -24.51
CA ASP A 441 -8.90 -22.14 -23.38
C ASP A 441 -7.98 -20.95 -23.67
N ILE A 442 -7.66 -20.73 -24.96
CA ILE A 442 -6.85 -19.59 -25.41
C ILE A 442 -7.51 -18.26 -25.08
N LEU A 443 -8.85 -18.18 -25.14
CA LEU A 443 -9.56 -16.95 -24.84
C LEU A 443 -9.28 -16.51 -23.40
N ARG A 444 -9.17 -17.45 -22.45
CA ARG A 444 -8.86 -17.15 -21.05
C ARG A 444 -7.44 -16.60 -20.82
N GLY A 445 -6.57 -16.68 -21.83
CA GLY A 445 -5.18 -16.28 -21.76
C GLY A 445 -4.21 -17.46 -21.91
N VAL A 446 -2.94 -17.14 -22.17
CA VAL A 446 -1.88 -18.12 -22.40
C VAL A 446 -0.59 -17.66 -21.73
N ASN A 447 0.12 -18.61 -21.14
CA ASN A 447 1.45 -18.40 -20.59
C ASN A 447 2.52 -18.79 -21.60
N TYR A 448 3.31 -17.80 -22.04
CA TYR A 448 4.40 -17.94 -23.00
C TYR A 448 5.77 -18.00 -22.35
N ALA A 449 5.85 -17.85 -21.03
CA ALA A 449 7.11 -17.77 -20.31
C ALA A 449 7.98 -19.02 -20.52
N SER A 450 9.29 -18.84 -20.50
CA SER A 450 10.25 -19.92 -20.67
C SER A 450 11.45 -19.70 -19.78
N ALA A 451 11.77 -20.69 -18.96
CA ALA A 451 12.94 -20.60 -18.10
C ALA A 451 14.24 -20.37 -18.90
N ALA A 452 15.16 -19.63 -18.28
CA ALA A 452 16.39 -19.09 -18.87
C ALA A 452 16.21 -17.99 -19.93
N ALA A 453 14.99 -17.62 -20.30
CA ALA A 453 14.78 -16.50 -21.23
C ALA A 453 15.20 -15.16 -20.61
N GLY A 454 15.76 -14.29 -21.44
CA GLY A 454 15.97 -12.87 -21.16
C GLY A 454 15.31 -12.00 -22.21
N ILE A 455 15.52 -10.69 -22.08
CA ILE A 455 15.15 -9.69 -23.07
C ILE A 455 15.97 -9.92 -24.35
N ARG A 456 17.27 -10.19 -24.21
CA ARG A 456 18.18 -10.43 -25.33
C ARG A 456 18.04 -11.86 -25.85
N GLU A 457 18.27 -12.01 -27.15
CA GLU A 457 18.18 -13.32 -27.81
C GLU A 457 19.19 -14.33 -27.26
N GLU A 458 20.41 -13.89 -26.94
CA GLU A 458 21.47 -14.78 -26.49
C GLU A 458 21.38 -15.23 -25.02
N THR A 459 20.48 -14.62 -24.24
CA THR A 459 20.35 -14.91 -22.81
C THR A 459 19.96 -16.37 -22.57
N GLY A 460 20.67 -17.01 -21.64
CA GLY A 460 20.38 -18.37 -21.19
C GLY A 460 20.72 -19.49 -22.18
N GLN A 461 21.34 -19.20 -23.32
CA GLN A 461 21.71 -20.19 -24.32
C GLN A 461 22.63 -21.30 -23.78
N GLN A 462 23.48 -20.98 -22.81
CA GLN A 462 24.36 -21.94 -22.16
C GLN A 462 23.61 -23.04 -21.38
N LEU A 463 22.32 -22.83 -21.09
CA LEU A 463 21.45 -23.81 -20.41
C LEU A 463 20.68 -24.70 -21.39
N GLY A 464 20.87 -24.53 -22.71
CA GLY A 464 20.21 -25.32 -23.75
C GLY A 464 19.01 -24.60 -24.39
N ALA A 465 18.03 -25.37 -24.86
CA ALA A 465 16.87 -24.82 -25.55
C ALA A 465 16.00 -23.96 -24.61
N ARG A 466 15.54 -22.82 -25.14
CA ARG A 466 14.65 -21.85 -24.47
C ARG A 466 13.85 -21.07 -25.50
N ILE A 467 12.68 -20.57 -25.12
CA ILE A 467 11.87 -19.65 -25.93
C ILE A 467 12.28 -18.22 -25.56
N SER A 468 13.06 -17.56 -26.41
CA SER A 468 13.49 -16.16 -26.19
C SER A 468 12.29 -15.22 -26.16
N PHE A 469 12.44 -14.00 -25.63
CA PHE A 469 11.33 -13.04 -25.56
C PHE A 469 10.67 -12.81 -26.91
N ARG A 470 11.46 -12.70 -28.00
CA ARG A 470 10.93 -12.66 -29.37
C ARG A 470 10.10 -13.89 -29.73
N GLY A 471 10.55 -15.08 -29.33
CA GLY A 471 9.79 -16.32 -29.50
C GLY A 471 8.47 -16.30 -28.73
N GLN A 472 8.46 -15.77 -27.50
CA GLN A 472 7.24 -15.61 -26.71
C GLN A 472 6.25 -14.64 -27.38
N VAL A 473 6.75 -13.50 -27.88
CA VAL A 473 5.96 -12.53 -28.66
C VAL A 473 5.44 -13.16 -29.96
N GLN A 474 6.23 -13.99 -30.63
CA GLN A 474 5.77 -14.70 -31.82
C GLN A 474 4.69 -15.74 -31.50
N ASN A 475 4.82 -16.46 -30.39
CA ASN A 475 3.78 -17.37 -29.91
C ASN A 475 2.48 -16.61 -29.61
N TYR A 476 2.58 -15.43 -29.00
CA TYR A 476 1.43 -14.55 -28.80
C TYR A 476 0.78 -14.10 -30.11
N ARG A 477 1.56 -13.71 -31.13
CA ARG A 477 1.00 -13.39 -32.46
C ARG A 477 0.20 -14.57 -33.06
N ASN A 478 0.72 -15.78 -32.91
CA ASN A 478 0.01 -16.99 -33.37
C ASN A 478 -1.27 -17.21 -32.55
N THR A 479 -1.27 -16.86 -31.27
CA THR A 479 -2.47 -16.90 -30.42
C THR A 479 -3.50 -15.85 -30.85
N VAL A 480 -3.08 -14.62 -31.17
CA VAL A 480 -3.99 -13.57 -31.65
C VAL A 480 -4.73 -14.02 -32.92
N GLN A 481 -4.04 -14.67 -33.87
CA GLN A 481 -4.69 -15.23 -35.06
C GLN A 481 -5.76 -16.29 -34.72
N GLN A 482 -5.52 -17.09 -33.68
CA GLN A 482 -6.51 -18.05 -33.19
C GLN A 482 -7.67 -17.35 -32.49
N VAL A 483 -7.43 -16.28 -31.74
CA VAL A 483 -8.50 -15.46 -31.12
C VAL A 483 -9.40 -14.86 -32.20
N VAL A 484 -8.83 -14.29 -33.28
CA VAL A 484 -9.60 -13.79 -34.44
C VAL A 484 -10.47 -14.91 -35.02
N SER A 485 -9.91 -16.10 -35.19
CA SER A 485 -10.65 -17.25 -35.72
C SER A 485 -11.78 -17.71 -34.79
N LEU A 486 -11.60 -17.60 -33.46
CA LEU A 486 -12.58 -18.01 -32.45
C LEU A 486 -13.70 -16.98 -32.26
N LEU A 487 -13.39 -15.69 -32.38
CA LEU A 487 -14.34 -14.60 -32.22
C LEU A 487 -15.00 -14.17 -33.53
N GLY A 488 -14.49 -14.64 -34.66
CA GLY A 488 -15.09 -14.51 -35.99
C GLY A 488 -14.53 -13.36 -36.84
N ASP A 489 -14.03 -12.30 -36.20
CA ASP A 489 -13.50 -11.14 -36.89
C ASP A 489 -12.43 -10.40 -36.06
N GLU A 490 -11.72 -9.48 -36.74
CA GLU A 490 -10.61 -8.71 -36.19
C GLU A 490 -11.05 -7.65 -35.17
N ASP A 491 -12.22 -7.03 -35.35
CA ASP A 491 -12.71 -5.96 -34.48
C ASP A 491 -13.16 -6.53 -33.12
N SER A 492 -13.87 -7.66 -33.15
CA SER A 492 -14.27 -8.42 -31.96
C SER A 492 -13.04 -8.93 -31.19
N ALA A 493 -12.02 -9.41 -31.91
CA ALA A 493 -10.74 -9.81 -31.30
C ALA A 493 -10.00 -8.62 -30.70
N ALA A 494 -9.97 -7.48 -31.37
CA ALA A 494 -9.35 -6.26 -30.85
C ALA A 494 -10.06 -5.75 -29.58
N ASP A 495 -11.39 -5.65 -29.59
CA ASP A 495 -12.19 -5.25 -28.42
C ASP A 495 -11.99 -6.22 -27.24
N TYR A 496 -12.00 -7.53 -27.51
CA TYR A 496 -11.73 -8.55 -26.49
C TYR A 496 -10.33 -8.42 -25.90
N LEU A 497 -9.30 -8.36 -26.76
CA LEU A 497 -7.90 -8.28 -26.36
C LEU A 497 -7.55 -7.00 -25.61
N SER A 498 -8.28 -5.90 -25.87
CA SER A 498 -8.13 -4.62 -25.17
C SER A 498 -8.54 -4.68 -23.69
N LYS A 499 -9.36 -5.68 -23.32
CA LYS A 499 -9.84 -5.92 -21.95
C LYS A 499 -8.97 -6.92 -21.20
N CYS A 500 -8.00 -7.54 -21.87
CA CYS A 500 -7.09 -8.52 -21.25
C CYS A 500 -6.01 -7.86 -20.39
N ILE A 501 -5.50 -8.64 -19.44
CA ILE A 501 -4.30 -8.29 -18.67
C ILE A 501 -3.08 -8.92 -19.34
N TYR A 502 -1.98 -8.17 -19.37
CA TYR A 502 -0.68 -8.62 -19.87
C TYR A 502 0.38 -8.47 -18.77
N SER A 503 1.13 -9.53 -18.48
CA SER A 503 2.23 -9.51 -17.53
C SER A 503 3.52 -9.93 -18.22
N ILE A 504 4.60 -9.16 -18.02
CA ILE A 504 5.90 -9.43 -18.62
C ILE A 504 6.96 -9.33 -17.53
N GLY A 505 7.60 -10.47 -17.20
CA GLY A 505 8.64 -10.57 -16.18
C GLY A 505 9.95 -11.08 -16.76
N LEU A 506 10.78 -10.18 -17.30
CA LEU A 506 12.07 -10.47 -17.92
C LEU A 506 13.12 -9.44 -17.48
N GLY A 507 14.41 -9.74 -17.70
CA GLY A 507 15.53 -8.83 -17.45
C GLY A 507 16.54 -9.35 -16.44
N SER A 508 16.09 -10.14 -15.45
CA SER A 508 16.97 -10.69 -14.40
C SER A 508 18.07 -11.58 -15.01
N ASN A 509 17.68 -12.44 -15.94
CA ASN A 509 18.57 -13.32 -16.67
C ASN A 509 19.56 -12.58 -17.57
N ASP A 510 19.22 -11.39 -18.07
CA ASP A 510 20.15 -10.59 -18.88
C ASP A 510 21.31 -10.05 -18.03
N TYR A 511 21.04 -9.73 -16.76
CA TYR A 511 22.11 -9.42 -15.81
C TYR A 511 22.89 -10.67 -15.40
N LEU A 512 22.18 -11.72 -14.96
CA LEU A 512 22.82 -12.93 -14.45
C LEU A 512 23.65 -13.64 -15.52
N ASN A 513 23.09 -13.81 -16.72
CA ASN A 513 23.68 -14.63 -17.77
C ASN A 513 24.48 -13.84 -18.79
N ASN A 514 24.28 -12.53 -18.97
CA ASN A 514 25.08 -11.76 -19.92
C ASN A 514 26.01 -10.74 -19.25
N TYR A 515 25.53 -10.01 -18.24
CA TYR A 515 26.34 -8.97 -17.60
C TYR A 515 27.35 -9.54 -16.60
N PHE A 516 26.90 -10.39 -15.67
CA PHE A 516 27.72 -10.93 -14.58
C PHE A 516 28.46 -12.23 -14.93
N MET A 517 28.45 -12.66 -16.19
CA MET A 517 29.19 -13.83 -16.69
C MET A 517 30.29 -13.44 -17.70
N PRO A 518 31.38 -12.77 -17.25
CA PRO A 518 32.42 -12.24 -18.13
C PRO A 518 33.25 -13.32 -18.85
N LEU A 519 33.09 -14.59 -18.49
CA LEU A 519 33.69 -15.74 -19.18
C LEU A 519 32.93 -16.15 -20.44
N TYR A 520 31.63 -15.86 -20.51
CA TYR A 520 30.75 -16.23 -21.61
C TYR A 520 30.32 -15.03 -22.45
N TYR A 521 30.29 -13.83 -21.86
CA TYR A 521 29.83 -12.60 -22.50
C TYR A 521 30.73 -11.43 -22.14
N SER A 522 30.94 -10.51 -23.08
CA SER A 522 31.79 -9.32 -22.88
C SER A 522 31.05 -8.13 -22.27
N SER A 523 29.75 -8.25 -21.95
CA SER A 523 28.88 -7.12 -21.63
C SER A 523 29.40 -6.24 -20.49
N SER A 524 29.83 -6.82 -19.36
CA SER A 524 30.38 -6.06 -18.23
C SER A 524 31.75 -5.43 -18.48
N ARG A 525 32.45 -5.82 -19.56
CA ARG A 525 33.70 -5.17 -20.00
C ARG A 525 33.44 -4.04 -20.99
N GLN A 526 32.26 -4.04 -21.62
CA GLN A 526 31.88 -3.12 -22.70
C GLN A 526 30.97 -1.99 -22.21
N TYR A 527 30.15 -2.25 -21.19
CA TYR A 527 29.12 -1.33 -20.72
C TYR A 527 29.19 -1.18 -19.20
N THR A 528 28.92 0.03 -18.70
CA THR A 528 28.59 0.23 -17.28
C THR A 528 27.21 -0.36 -16.96
N PRO A 529 26.84 -0.55 -15.68
CA PRO A 529 25.52 -1.05 -15.32
C PRO A 529 24.37 -0.21 -15.88
N GLU A 530 24.55 1.12 -15.94
CA GLU A 530 23.58 2.08 -16.47
C GLU A 530 23.47 1.93 -18.00
N GLN A 531 24.60 1.90 -18.72
CA GLN A 531 24.61 1.71 -20.17
C GLN A 531 23.99 0.36 -20.57
N TRP A 532 24.22 -0.68 -19.77
CA TRP A 532 23.60 -1.98 -19.99
C TRP A 532 22.09 -1.94 -19.76
N ALA A 533 21.62 -1.24 -18.71
CA ALA A 533 20.19 -1.03 -18.48
C ALA A 533 19.53 -0.31 -19.67
N ASP A 534 20.17 0.72 -20.22
CA ASP A 534 19.67 1.45 -21.40
C ASP A 534 19.54 0.54 -22.63
N ILE A 535 20.53 -0.33 -22.86
CA ILE A 535 20.49 -1.32 -23.96
C ILE A 535 19.32 -2.28 -23.78
N LEU A 536 19.14 -2.81 -22.57
CA LEU A 536 18.02 -3.71 -22.27
C LEU A 536 16.67 -3.02 -22.45
N ILE A 537 16.52 -1.78 -21.99
CA ILE A 537 15.29 -1.00 -22.15
C ILE A 537 15.00 -0.75 -23.63
N GLN A 538 15.99 -0.40 -24.45
CA GLN A 538 15.81 -0.21 -25.89
C GLN A 538 15.35 -1.50 -26.59
N GLU A 539 15.98 -2.64 -26.25
CA GLU A 539 15.62 -3.92 -26.83
C GLU A 539 14.23 -4.39 -26.37
N TYR A 540 13.92 -4.23 -25.08
CA TYR A 540 12.61 -4.48 -24.51
C TYR A 540 11.52 -3.64 -25.19
N THR A 541 11.78 -2.35 -25.36
CA THR A 541 10.89 -1.41 -26.07
C THR A 541 10.64 -1.87 -27.50
N ARG A 542 11.67 -2.34 -28.22
CA ARG A 542 11.53 -2.86 -29.59
C ARG A 542 10.64 -4.10 -29.67
N HIS A 543 10.68 -4.96 -28.65
CA HIS A 543 9.82 -6.15 -28.56
C HIS A 543 8.37 -5.79 -28.21
N LEU A 544 8.16 -4.72 -27.44
CA LEU A 544 6.83 -4.21 -27.11
C LEU A 544 6.22 -3.37 -28.24
N SER A 545 7.04 -2.64 -28.99
CA SER A 545 6.64 -1.79 -30.11
C SER A 545 6.28 -2.60 -31.36
N VAL A 546 5.85 -3.86 -31.19
CA VAL A 546 5.42 -4.71 -32.29
C VAL A 546 4.17 -4.11 -32.93
N SER A 547 4.47 -3.41 -34.02
CA SER A 547 3.60 -2.81 -35.02
C SER A 547 2.43 -3.72 -35.43
N SER A 548 1.23 -3.21 -35.16
CA SER A 548 0.09 -3.06 -36.08
C SER A 548 -0.03 -4.11 -37.20
N TYR A 549 -0.86 -5.12 -36.97
CA TYR A 549 -1.51 -5.85 -38.08
C TYR A 549 -3.04 -5.83 -38.02
N LEU A 550 -3.62 -5.36 -36.91
CA LEU A 550 -5.01 -4.91 -36.84
C LEU A 550 -4.95 -3.38 -36.89
N GLN A 551 -5.57 -2.76 -37.89
CA GLN A 551 -5.46 -1.31 -38.08
C GLN A 551 -5.92 -0.53 -36.83
N ASN A 552 -5.08 0.42 -36.41
CA ASN A 552 -5.37 1.64 -35.65
C ASN A 552 -5.52 1.69 -34.11
N ASN A 553 -5.34 0.65 -33.27
CA ASN A 553 -5.52 0.89 -31.80
C ASN A 553 -4.70 0.05 -30.80
N PHE A 554 -3.54 -0.52 -31.15
CA PHE A 554 -2.67 -1.15 -30.15
C PHE A 554 -1.31 -0.46 -30.07
N ILE A 555 -1.26 0.57 -29.21
CA ILE A 555 -0.03 1.03 -28.59
C ILE A 555 -0.07 0.46 -27.16
N PHE A 556 0.95 -0.31 -26.77
CA PHE A 556 1.20 -0.53 -25.34
C PHE A 556 1.59 0.82 -24.75
N HIS A 557 0.61 1.55 -24.20
CA HIS A 557 0.87 2.69 -23.35
C HIS A 557 1.25 2.15 -21.97
N PHE A 558 2.55 2.10 -21.70
CA PHE A 558 3.10 1.90 -20.36
C PHE A 558 3.03 3.18 -19.54
#